data_AF-A0A367YYL7-F1
#
_entry.id   AF-A0A367YYL7-F1
#
_cell.length_a   1.000
_cell.length_b   1.000
_cell.length_c   1.000
_cell.angle_alpha   90.00
_cell.angle_beta   90.00
_cell.angle_gamma   90.00
#
_symmetry.space_group_name_H-M   'P 1'
#
loop_
_entity.id
_entity.type
_entity.pdbx_description
1 polymer ?
#
loop_
_entity_poly.entity_id
_entity_poly.type
_entity_poly.pdbx_seq_one_letter_code
_entity_poly.pdbx_strand_id
1 'polypeptide(L)'
;MSALLNVGPRRPDPGPQRRPHLSPVPAPVRARLSRVPFLLVLAATLGLGMAGLLVLNTTVQTNAVEVRTLQQQLTSLSYTEAELKTQLDEARSPATLATRASDLGMRPNPYPAFIDLETGEVTGDPQEVEGDEMESLVTKSQSRLAAEQAAAQQRAEQQRAEQAAEQQAQRKKEQQAQTEREQEQEDADD
;
A
#
# COMPACT_ATOMS: atom_id res chain seq x y z
N MET A 1 -9.15 -90.99 116.31
CA MET A 1 -10.33 -90.12 116.13
C MET A 1 -10.06 -89.33 114.85
N SER A 2 -10.44 -89.86 113.69
CA SER A 2 -11.80 -89.73 113.13
C SER A 2 -12.16 -88.24 113.06
N ALA A 3 -12.44 -87.62 111.92
CA ALA A 3 -12.80 -88.12 110.62
C ALA A 3 -12.67 -86.94 109.63
N LEU A 4 -12.40 -87.26 108.37
CA LEU A 4 -12.91 -86.59 107.17
C LEU A 4 -12.66 -85.08 107.04
N LEU A 5 -11.85 -84.72 106.05
CA LEU A 5 -12.39 -83.99 104.89
C LEU A 5 -11.50 -84.25 103.66
N ASN A 6 -11.84 -85.35 102.99
CA ASN A 6 -11.49 -85.60 101.61
C ASN A 6 -12.40 -84.73 100.72
N VAL A 7 -11.84 -83.71 100.07
CA VAL A 7 -12.40 -83.10 98.87
C VAL A 7 -11.21 -82.79 97.95
N GLY A 8 -11.24 -83.43 96.78
CA GLY A 8 -10.10 -83.60 95.89
C GLY A 8 -9.59 -82.35 95.16
N PRO A 9 -8.57 -82.51 94.30
CA PRO A 9 -7.98 -81.43 93.54
C PRO A 9 -9.03 -80.83 92.59
N ARG A 10 -9.36 -79.56 92.77
CA ARG A 10 -10.10 -78.80 91.78
C ARG A 10 -9.25 -78.80 90.50
N ARG A 11 -9.78 -79.37 89.43
CA ARG A 11 -9.23 -79.18 88.08
C ARG A 11 -9.11 -77.67 87.85
N PRO A 12 -7.98 -77.17 87.33
CA PRO A 12 -7.96 -75.80 86.84
C PRO A 12 -9.01 -75.70 85.74
N ASP A 13 -10.02 -74.86 85.95
CA ASP A 13 -10.85 -74.39 84.86
C ASP A 13 -9.91 -73.85 83.78
N PRO A 14 -10.10 -74.19 82.50
CA PRO A 14 -9.41 -73.50 81.44
C PRO A 14 -9.81 -72.03 81.55
N GLY A 15 -8.92 -71.22 82.14
CA GLY A 15 -9.12 -69.79 82.27
C GLY A 15 -9.56 -69.27 80.91
N PRO A 16 -10.57 -68.40 80.85
CA PRO A 16 -11.13 -67.94 79.59
C PRO A 16 -9.98 -67.47 78.72
N GLN A 17 -9.73 -68.25 77.65
CA GLN A 17 -8.66 -67.98 76.70
C GLN A 17 -8.81 -66.52 76.33
N ARG A 18 -7.81 -65.74 76.74
CA ARG A 18 -7.77 -64.30 76.53
C ARG A 18 -7.67 -64.14 75.02
N ARG A 19 -8.83 -64.10 74.37
CA ARG A 19 -8.95 -63.83 72.95
C ARG A 19 -8.13 -62.57 72.73
N PRO A 20 -7.14 -62.60 71.83
CA PRO A 20 -6.43 -61.39 71.45
C PRO A 20 -7.51 -60.40 71.05
N HIS A 21 -7.74 -59.41 71.91
CA HIS A 21 -8.62 -58.31 71.61
C HIS A 21 -7.82 -57.50 70.61
N LEU A 22 -8.09 -57.80 69.34
CA LEU A 22 -7.65 -57.00 68.22
C LEU A 22 -8.27 -55.63 68.45
N SER A 23 -7.50 -54.75 69.07
CA SER A 23 -7.89 -53.37 69.23
C SER A 23 -7.93 -52.81 67.81
N PRO A 24 -9.09 -52.33 67.33
CA PRO A 24 -9.16 -51.75 66.01
C PRO A 24 -8.23 -50.55 66.01
N VAL A 25 -7.06 -50.70 65.39
CA VAL A 25 -6.24 -49.58 64.99
C VAL A 25 -7.17 -48.72 64.13
N PRO A 26 -7.44 -47.46 64.48
CA PRO A 26 -8.27 -46.62 63.64
C PRO A 26 -7.62 -46.64 62.27
N ALA A 27 -8.32 -47.24 61.30
CA ALA A 27 -7.91 -47.13 59.91
C ALA A 27 -7.67 -45.64 59.70
N PRO A 28 -6.51 -45.22 59.15
CA PRO A 28 -6.27 -43.80 58.93
C PRO A 28 -7.51 -43.32 58.21
N VAL A 29 -8.24 -42.39 58.85
CA VAL A 29 -9.38 -41.75 58.21
C VAL A 29 -8.75 -41.30 56.92
N ARG A 30 -9.07 -41.98 55.82
CA ARG A 30 -8.54 -41.63 54.52
C ARG A 30 -9.12 -40.24 54.41
N ALA A 31 -8.32 -39.23 54.74
CA ALA A 31 -8.66 -37.85 54.56
C ALA A 31 -8.91 -37.88 53.07
N ARG A 32 -10.19 -37.99 52.70
CA ARG A 32 -10.61 -37.93 51.30
C ARG A 32 -10.15 -36.54 51.00
N LEU A 33 -8.94 -36.43 50.44
CA LEU A 33 -8.17 -35.20 50.30
C LEU A 33 -9.21 -34.20 49.85
N SER A 34 -9.55 -33.25 50.75
CA SER A 34 -10.90 -32.68 50.77
C SER A 34 -11.20 -32.24 49.34
N ARG A 35 -12.14 -32.95 48.71
CA ARG A 35 -12.32 -32.79 47.27
C ARG A 35 -12.72 -31.36 46.96
N VAL A 36 -13.31 -30.69 47.96
CA VAL A 36 -13.75 -29.30 47.94
C VAL A 36 -12.59 -28.31 47.69
N PRO A 37 -11.51 -28.21 48.50
CA PRO A 37 -10.39 -27.34 48.19
C PRO A 37 -9.69 -27.74 46.87
N PHE A 38 -9.59 -29.03 46.54
CA PHE A 38 -9.03 -29.44 45.25
C PHE A 38 -9.89 -28.96 44.06
N LEU A 39 -11.21 -29.11 44.14
CA LEU A 39 -12.18 -28.63 43.15
C LEU A 39 -12.20 -27.10 43.07
N LEU A 40 -12.02 -26.40 44.19
CA LEU A 40 -11.92 -24.94 44.22
C LEU A 40 -10.66 -24.46 43.50
N VAL A 41 -9.50 -25.06 43.81
CA VAL A 41 -8.24 -24.75 43.11
C VAL A 41 -8.37 -25.09 41.63
N LEU A 42 -8.93 -26.26 41.28
CA LEU A 42 -9.14 -26.67 39.90
C LEU A 42 -10.06 -25.71 39.14
N ALA A 43 -11.20 -25.33 39.73
CA ALA A 43 -12.13 -24.37 39.12
C ALA A 43 -11.50 -22.98 38.99
N ALA A 44 -10.71 -22.52 39.97
CA ALA A 44 -9.97 -21.27 39.89
C ALA A 44 -8.91 -21.32 38.78
N THR A 45 -8.14 -22.41 38.67
CA THR A 45 -7.15 -22.60 37.60
C THR A 45 -7.83 -22.66 36.23
N LEU A 46 -8.97 -23.35 36.10
CA LEU A 46 -9.74 -23.39 34.86
C LEU A 46 -10.30 -22.02 34.50
N GLY A 47 -10.85 -21.28 35.47
CA GLY A 47 -11.37 -19.93 35.26
C GLY A 47 -10.27 -18.94 34.87
N LEU A 48 -9.12 -19.01 35.54
CA LEU A 48 -7.95 -18.19 35.23
C LEU A 48 -7.36 -18.55 33.86
N GLY A 49 -7.32 -19.84 33.52
CA GLY A 49 -6.86 -20.35 32.23
C GLY A 49 -7.81 -19.97 31.09
N MET A 50 -9.13 -20.03 31.31
CA MET A 50 -10.14 -19.57 30.35
C MET A 50 -10.08 -18.05 30.17
N ALA A 51 -9.96 -17.27 31.25
CA ALA A 51 -9.77 -15.83 31.16
C ALA A 51 -8.45 -15.49 30.45
N GLY A 52 -7.37 -16.22 30.73
CA GLY A 52 -6.08 -16.10 30.07
C GLY A 52 -6.15 -16.45 28.58
N LEU A 53 -6.83 -17.54 28.22
CA LEU A 53 -7.10 -17.90 26.82
C LEU A 53 -8.02 -16.90 26.14
N LEU A 54 -8.99 -16.32 26.85
CA LEU A 54 -9.87 -15.29 26.31
C LEU A 54 -9.10 -14.01 26.07
N VAL A 55 -8.25 -13.56 27.00
CA VAL A 55 -7.34 -12.42 26.81
C VAL A 55 -6.31 -12.72 25.73
N LEU A 56 -5.81 -13.96 25.64
CA LEU A 56 -4.89 -14.40 24.58
C LEU A 56 -5.60 -14.41 23.21
N ASN A 57 -6.83 -14.90 23.15
CA ASN A 57 -7.67 -14.90 21.95
C ASN A 57 -8.06 -13.46 21.57
N THR A 58 -8.36 -12.61 22.55
CA THR A 58 -8.60 -11.19 22.36
C THR A 58 -7.34 -10.46 21.91
N THR A 59 -6.16 -10.83 22.41
CA THR A 59 -4.87 -10.27 21.95
C THR A 59 -4.48 -10.79 20.56
N VAL A 60 -4.89 -12.00 20.18
CA VAL A 60 -4.83 -12.46 18.79
C VAL A 60 -5.79 -11.66 17.91
N GLN A 61 -6.91 -11.16 18.44
CA GLN A 61 -7.78 -10.19 17.73
C GLN A 61 -7.24 -8.75 17.73
N THR A 62 -6.23 -8.40 18.55
CA THR A 62 -5.48 -7.13 18.46
C THR A 62 -4.08 -7.25 17.84
N ASN A 63 -3.71 -8.40 17.28
CA ASN A 63 -2.57 -8.52 16.34
C ASN A 63 -2.95 -8.13 14.90
N ALA A 64 -4.06 -7.42 14.70
CA ALA A 64 -4.47 -6.87 13.42
C ALA A 64 -4.19 -5.36 13.30
N VAL A 65 -3.45 -4.74 14.22
CA VAL A 65 -3.08 -3.31 14.13
C VAL A 65 -1.57 -3.06 14.19
N GLU A 66 -0.75 -3.96 14.72
CA GLU A 66 0.73 -3.82 14.65
C GLU A 66 1.36 -4.58 13.47
N VAL A 67 0.90 -5.80 13.17
CA VAL A 67 1.30 -6.50 11.93
C VAL A 67 0.61 -5.87 10.71
N ARG A 68 -0.58 -5.26 10.87
CA ARG A 68 -1.16 -4.44 9.81
C ARG A 68 -0.52 -3.08 9.69
N THR A 69 0.04 -2.45 10.72
CA THR A 69 0.76 -1.17 10.50
C THR A 69 2.14 -1.42 9.88
N LEU A 70 2.85 -2.50 10.20
CA LEU A 70 4.07 -2.87 9.47
C LEU A 70 3.78 -3.37 8.04
N GLN A 71 2.69 -4.12 7.80
CA GLN A 71 2.28 -4.50 6.44
C GLN A 71 1.61 -3.37 5.66
N GLN A 72 0.91 -2.44 6.30
CA GLN A 72 0.36 -1.22 5.67
C GLN A 72 1.48 -0.24 5.37
N GLN A 73 2.53 -0.15 6.20
CA GLN A 73 3.74 0.59 5.88
C GLN A 73 4.51 -0.08 4.74
N LEU A 74 4.61 -1.41 4.70
CA LEU A 74 5.22 -2.12 3.55
C LEU A 74 4.37 -2.04 2.28
N THR A 75 3.04 -1.98 2.38
CA THR A 75 2.14 -1.81 1.23
C THR A 75 2.12 -0.35 0.77
N SER A 76 2.15 0.62 1.68
CA SER A 76 2.26 2.04 1.33
C SER A 76 3.65 2.37 0.80
N LEU A 77 4.74 1.86 1.41
CA LEU A 77 6.09 1.98 0.84
C LEU A 77 6.20 1.23 -0.48
N SER A 78 5.63 0.03 -0.65
CA SER A 78 5.66 -0.65 -1.95
C SER A 78 4.84 0.09 -3.01
N TYR A 79 3.72 0.73 -2.65
CA TYR A 79 2.92 1.53 -3.56
C TYR A 79 3.63 2.84 -3.93
N THR A 80 4.24 3.52 -2.94
CA THR A 80 5.07 4.70 -3.17
C THR A 80 6.33 4.37 -3.95
N GLU A 81 7.00 3.26 -3.69
CA GLU A 81 8.17 2.81 -4.46
C GLU A 81 7.79 2.43 -5.88
N ALA A 82 6.65 1.75 -6.10
CA ALA A 82 6.16 1.46 -7.44
C ALA A 82 5.81 2.73 -8.22
N GLU A 83 5.18 3.70 -7.57
CA GLU A 83 4.86 5.01 -8.15
C GLU A 83 6.13 5.81 -8.48
N LEU A 84 7.06 5.92 -7.53
CA LEU A 84 8.30 6.67 -7.71
C LEU A 84 9.22 6.00 -8.74
N LYS A 85 9.19 4.66 -8.82
CA LYS A 85 9.91 3.89 -9.85
C LYS A 85 9.27 4.08 -11.22
N THR A 86 7.94 4.13 -11.31
CA THR A 86 7.24 4.43 -12.57
C THR A 86 7.57 5.83 -13.06
N GLN A 87 7.54 6.84 -12.17
CA GLN A 87 7.94 8.21 -12.52
C GLN A 87 9.43 8.31 -12.88
N LEU A 88 10.30 7.54 -12.21
CA LEU A 88 11.71 7.49 -12.52
C LEU A 88 11.98 6.79 -13.86
N ASP A 89 11.26 5.72 -14.16
CA ASP A 89 11.36 4.99 -15.43
C ASP A 89 10.82 5.85 -16.58
N GLU A 90 9.76 6.63 -16.35
CA GLU A 90 9.24 7.62 -17.30
C GLU A 90 10.23 8.79 -17.51
N ALA A 91 10.82 9.30 -16.43
CA ALA A 91 11.81 10.37 -16.49
C ALA A 91 13.15 9.94 -17.10
N ARG A 92 13.55 8.68 -16.90
CA ARG A 92 14.73 8.03 -17.48
C ARG A 92 14.47 7.46 -18.87
N SER A 93 13.22 7.49 -19.34
CA SER A 93 12.91 6.95 -20.66
C SER A 93 13.73 7.67 -21.73
N PRO A 94 14.22 6.94 -22.76
CA PRO A 94 15.04 7.54 -23.82
C PRO A 94 14.36 8.75 -24.48
N ALA A 95 13.04 8.71 -24.63
CA ALA A 95 12.25 9.80 -25.19
C ALA A 95 12.28 11.07 -24.32
N THR A 96 12.10 10.94 -23.00
CA THR A 96 12.17 12.09 -22.07
C THR A 96 13.58 12.67 -22.02
N LEU A 97 14.61 11.83 -22.03
CA LEU A 97 16.00 12.28 -22.06
C LEU A 97 16.34 12.99 -23.38
N ALA A 98 15.94 12.44 -24.53
CA ALA A 98 16.14 13.06 -25.83
C ALA A 98 15.43 14.41 -25.95
N THR A 99 14.22 14.51 -25.39
CA THR A 99 13.44 15.76 -25.32
C THR A 99 14.18 16.81 -24.49
N ARG A 100 14.61 16.47 -23.27
CA ARG A 100 15.33 17.41 -22.38
C ARG A 100 16.69 17.81 -22.95
N ALA A 101 17.41 16.88 -23.56
CA ALA A 101 18.66 17.16 -24.25
C ALA A 101 18.43 18.15 -25.41
N SER A 102 17.39 17.93 -26.21
CA SER A 102 16.99 18.84 -27.29
C SER A 102 16.55 20.21 -26.76
N ASP A 103 15.86 20.27 -25.61
CA ASP A 103 15.48 21.52 -24.93
C ASP A 103 16.72 22.31 -24.45
N LEU A 104 17.79 21.61 -24.06
CA LEU A 104 19.09 22.19 -23.68
C LEU A 104 19.98 22.54 -24.90
N GLY A 105 19.50 22.31 -26.13
CA GLY A 105 20.25 22.59 -27.34
C GLY A 105 21.23 21.48 -27.75
N MET A 106 21.22 20.32 -27.08
CA MET A 106 21.97 19.17 -27.57
C MET A 106 21.34 18.67 -28.87
N ARG A 107 22.17 18.42 -29.88
CA ARG A 107 21.77 17.93 -31.19
C ARG A 107 22.43 16.58 -31.49
N PRO A 108 21.77 15.68 -32.23
CA PRO A 108 22.41 14.45 -32.67
C PRO A 108 23.58 14.76 -33.62
N ASN A 109 24.73 14.11 -33.44
CA ASN A 109 25.92 14.29 -34.27
C ASN A 109 25.97 13.23 -35.38
N PRO A 110 25.87 13.60 -36.68
CA PRO A 110 26.00 12.65 -37.79
C PRO A 110 27.45 12.22 -38.08
N TYR A 111 28.44 12.99 -37.62
CA TYR A 111 29.87 12.78 -37.86
C TYR A 111 30.62 12.54 -36.53
N PRO A 112 30.40 11.40 -35.84
CA PRO A 112 31.12 11.10 -34.61
C PRO A 112 32.60 10.77 -34.88
N ALA A 113 33.50 11.36 -34.09
CA ALA A 113 34.92 11.00 -34.04
C ALA A 113 35.23 10.33 -32.70
N PHE A 114 36.05 9.28 -32.74
CA PHE A 114 36.40 8.49 -31.57
C PHE A 114 37.87 8.70 -31.23
N ILE A 115 38.19 8.79 -29.94
CA ILE A 115 39.56 8.91 -29.44
C ILE A 115 39.94 7.57 -28.82
N ASP A 116 41.00 6.95 -29.32
CA ASP A 116 41.61 5.80 -28.68
C ASP A 116 42.41 6.29 -27.46
N LEU A 117 42.07 5.77 -26.27
CA LEU A 117 42.67 6.22 -25.01
C LEU A 117 44.07 5.63 -24.78
N GLU A 118 44.41 4.52 -25.44
CA GLU A 118 45.72 3.88 -25.32
C GLU A 118 46.75 4.55 -26.23
N THR A 119 46.34 4.90 -27.45
CA THR A 119 47.23 5.47 -28.48
C THR A 119 47.11 6.99 -28.61
N GLY A 120 46.00 7.58 -28.14
CA GLY A 120 45.67 8.99 -28.32
C GLY A 120 45.24 9.34 -29.76
N GLU A 121 45.06 8.33 -30.63
CA GLU A 121 44.70 8.54 -32.03
C GLU A 121 43.20 8.83 -32.16
N VAL A 122 42.86 9.84 -32.96
CA VAL A 122 41.47 10.18 -33.28
C VAL A 122 41.08 9.49 -34.57
N THR A 123 40.14 8.55 -34.49
CA THR A 123 39.59 7.85 -35.65
C THR A 123 38.26 8.49 -36.06
N GLY A 124 38.22 9.05 -37.27
CA GLY A 124 37.07 9.72 -37.86
C GLY A 124 37.41 11.09 -38.45
N ASP A 125 36.49 11.67 -39.24
CA ASP A 125 36.59 13.04 -39.76
C ASP A 125 35.53 13.91 -39.07
N PRO A 126 35.85 14.57 -37.93
CA PRO A 126 34.89 15.40 -37.23
C PRO A 126 34.59 16.66 -38.04
N GLN A 127 33.33 16.83 -38.41
CA GLN A 127 32.83 18.04 -39.07
C GLN A 127 31.97 18.86 -38.10
N GLU A 128 31.91 20.17 -38.32
CA GLU A 128 31.07 21.07 -37.54
C GLU A 128 29.58 20.78 -37.82
N VAL A 129 28.77 20.73 -36.75
CA VAL A 129 27.34 20.38 -36.84
C VAL A 129 26.49 21.64 -36.61
N GLU A 130 25.79 22.09 -37.65
CA GLU A 130 24.89 23.26 -37.56
C GLU A 130 23.57 22.95 -36.82
N GLY A 131 23.23 21.66 -36.68
CA GLY A 131 22.10 21.20 -35.87
C GLY A 131 20.77 21.04 -36.62
N ASP A 132 20.76 21.32 -37.94
CA ASP A 132 19.63 21.09 -38.85
C ASP A 132 19.77 19.80 -39.69
N GLU A 133 20.97 19.22 -39.68
CA GLU A 133 21.35 18.00 -40.42
C GLU A 133 20.40 16.80 -40.19
N MET A 134 19.78 16.72 -39.00
CA MET A 134 18.86 15.67 -38.61
C MET A 134 17.61 16.22 -37.91
N GLU A 135 16.91 17.17 -38.55
CA GLU A 135 15.71 17.78 -37.98
C GLU A 135 14.62 16.75 -37.60
N SER A 136 14.51 15.65 -38.33
CA SER A 136 13.58 14.55 -38.00
C SER A 136 13.87 13.81 -36.69
N LEU A 137 15.11 13.89 -36.18
CA LEU A 137 15.51 13.28 -34.91
C LEU A 137 15.41 14.26 -33.72
N VAL A 138 15.09 15.52 -34.00
CA VAL A 138 14.86 16.53 -32.96
C VAL A 138 13.49 16.28 -32.34
N THR A 139 13.50 15.77 -31.11
CA THR A 139 12.25 15.52 -30.39
C THR A 139 11.73 16.83 -29.81
N LYS A 140 10.67 17.40 -30.42
CA LYS A 140 9.92 18.50 -29.81
C LYS A 140 9.17 17.97 -28.58
N SER A 141 9.40 18.60 -27.43
CA SER A 141 8.67 18.28 -26.20
C SER A 141 7.16 18.37 -26.40
N GLN A 142 6.39 17.41 -25.85
CA GLN A 142 4.93 17.43 -25.89
C GLN A 142 4.34 18.76 -25.38
N SER A 143 4.96 19.39 -24.38
CA SER A 143 4.53 20.69 -23.87
C SER A 143 4.70 21.81 -24.89
N ARG A 144 5.78 21.77 -25.68
CA ARG A 144 6.06 22.75 -26.74
C ARG A 144 5.11 22.56 -27.93
N LEU A 145 4.84 21.31 -28.30
CA LEU A 145 3.85 20.96 -29.33
C LEU A 145 2.44 21.41 -28.91
N ALA A 146 2.04 21.18 -27.66
CA ALA A 146 0.75 21.62 -27.14
C ALA A 146 0.65 23.15 -27.10
N ALA A 147 1.72 23.86 -26.70
CA ALA A 147 1.76 25.32 -26.71
C ALA A 147 1.70 25.90 -28.13
N GLU A 148 2.40 25.29 -29.10
CA GLU A 148 2.38 25.69 -30.50
C GLU A 148 1.00 25.46 -31.14
N GLN A 149 0.36 24.33 -30.83
CA GLN A 149 -1.02 24.02 -31.26
C GLN A 149 -2.03 24.99 -30.65
N ALA A 150 -1.93 25.30 -29.36
CA ALA A 150 -2.79 26.28 -28.71
C ALA A 150 -2.61 27.69 -29.30
N ALA A 151 -1.37 28.10 -29.58
CA ALA A 151 -1.09 29.37 -30.25
C ALA A 151 -1.62 29.40 -31.70
N ALA A 152 -1.50 28.29 -32.43
CA ALA A 152 -2.05 28.16 -33.78
C ALA A 152 -3.59 28.22 -33.79
N GLN A 153 -4.25 27.58 -32.82
CA GLN A 153 -5.70 27.65 -32.65
C GLN A 153 -6.17 29.08 -32.35
N GLN A 154 -5.49 29.78 -31.44
CA GLN A 154 -5.79 31.18 -31.12
C GLN A 154 -5.62 32.10 -32.34
N ARG A 155 -4.55 31.91 -33.13
CA ARG A 155 -4.34 32.67 -34.38
C ARG A 155 -5.44 32.37 -35.40
N ALA A 156 -5.86 31.12 -35.54
CA ALA A 156 -6.94 30.74 -36.45
C ALA A 156 -8.28 31.34 -36.02
N GLU A 157 -8.57 31.40 -34.71
CA GLU A 157 -9.77 32.05 -34.17
C GLU A 157 -9.74 33.57 -34.41
N GLN A 158 -8.61 34.22 -34.17
CA GLN A 158 -8.42 35.65 -34.45
C GLN A 158 -8.61 35.97 -35.94
N GLN A 159 -8.01 35.19 -36.83
CA GLN A 159 -8.18 35.35 -38.28
C GLN A 159 -9.64 35.16 -38.72
N ARG A 160 -10.36 34.21 -38.13
CA ARG A 160 -11.80 34.01 -38.40
C ARG A 160 -12.63 35.19 -37.89
N ALA A 161 -12.30 35.74 -36.73
CA ALA A 161 -12.97 36.91 -36.18
C ALA A 161 -12.73 38.16 -37.03
N GLU A 162 -11.49 38.38 -37.48
CA GLU A 162 -11.12 39.47 -38.40
C GLU A 162 -11.84 39.32 -39.74
N GLN A 163 -11.81 38.13 -40.35
CA GLN A 163 -12.52 37.87 -41.61
C GLN A 163 -14.04 38.05 -41.47
N ALA A 164 -14.63 37.63 -40.34
CA ALA A 164 -16.04 37.86 -40.07
C ALA A 164 -16.36 39.34 -39.89
N ALA A 165 -15.49 40.11 -39.23
CA ALA A 165 -15.65 41.56 -39.08
C ALA A 165 -15.53 42.29 -40.44
N GLU A 166 -14.58 41.89 -41.29
CA GLU A 166 -14.43 42.42 -42.64
C GLU A 166 -15.64 42.10 -43.53
N GLN A 167 -16.15 40.86 -43.48
CA GLN A 167 -17.36 40.47 -44.21
C GLN A 167 -18.60 41.24 -43.72
N GLN A 168 -18.73 41.45 -42.41
CA GLN A 168 -19.81 42.27 -41.88
C GLN A 168 -19.70 43.74 -42.30
N ALA A 169 -18.49 44.29 -42.35
CA ALA A 169 -18.24 45.66 -42.82
C ALA A 169 -18.57 45.80 -44.32
N GLN A 170 -18.21 44.81 -45.14
CA GLN A 170 -18.57 44.78 -46.56
C GLN A 170 -20.08 44.67 -46.76
N ARG A 171 -20.75 43.74 -46.06
CA ARG A 171 -22.21 43.58 -46.12
C ARG A 171 -22.95 44.86 -45.69
N LYS A 172 -22.47 45.54 -44.64
CA LYS A 172 -23.05 46.82 -44.22
C LYS A 172 -22.87 47.92 -45.27
N LYS A 173 -21.69 48.00 -45.91
CA LYS A 173 -21.44 48.94 -47.01
C LYS A 173 -22.32 48.66 -48.23
N GLU A 174 -22.49 47.39 -48.61
CA GLU A 174 -23.37 46.98 -49.70
C GLU A 174 -24.84 47.29 -49.39
N GLN A 175 -25.29 47.01 -48.16
CA GLN A 175 -26.65 47.35 -47.71
C GLN A 175 -26.88 48.87 -47.72
N GLN A 176 -25.95 49.67 -47.19
CA GLN A 176 -26.06 51.14 -47.23
C GLN A 176 -26.11 51.68 -48.66
N ALA A 177 -25.26 51.17 -49.55
CA ALA A 177 -25.28 51.56 -50.96
C ALA A 177 -26.57 51.14 -51.68
N GLN A 178 -27.20 50.03 -51.28
CA GLN A 178 -28.52 49.64 -51.78
C GLN A 178 -29.62 50.57 -51.25
N THR A 179 -29.61 50.90 -49.96
CA THR A 179 -30.60 51.80 -49.36
C THR A 179 -30.50 53.21 -49.92
N GLU A 180 -29.29 53.73 -50.14
CA GLU A 180 -29.07 55.04 -50.79
C GLU A 180 -29.58 55.05 -52.24
N ARG A 181 -29.37 53.97 -53.01
CA ARG A 181 -29.89 53.85 -54.38
C ARG A 181 -31.41 53.74 -54.45
N GLU A 182 -32.04 53.09 -53.47
CA GLU A 182 -33.51 53.03 -53.36
C GLU A 182 -34.10 54.40 -53.00
N GLN A 183 -33.45 55.16 -52.10
CA GLN A 183 -33.85 56.53 -51.76
C GLN A 183 -33.69 57.52 -52.92
N GLU A 184 -32.59 57.45 -53.69
CA GLU A 184 -32.40 58.28 -54.89
C GLU A 184 -33.39 57.96 -56.02
N GLN A 185 -33.93 56.74 -56.08
CA GLN A 185 -34.99 56.39 -57.03
C GLN A 185 -36.36 56.89 -56.60
N GLU A 186 -36.62 57.02 -55.29
CA GLU A 186 -37.89 57.51 -54.75
C GLU A 186 -38.02 59.05 -54.86
N ASP A 187 -36.91 59.79 -54.74
CA ASP A 187 -36.87 61.27 -54.91
C ASP A 187 -36.92 61.73 -56.39
N ALA A 188 -36.81 60.82 -57.37
CA ALA A 188 -36.80 61.14 -58.79
C ALA A 188 -38.17 61.00 -59.50
N ASP A 189 -39.18 60.51 -58.79
CA ASP A 189 -40.53 60.17 -59.33
C ASP A 189 -41.65 61.10 -58.78
N ASP A 190 -41.31 62.17 -58.06
CA ASP A 190 -42.21 63.24 -57.56
C ASP A 190 -41.84 64.63 -58.17
#